data_AF-A0A8T2UGA9-F1
#
_entry.id   AF-A0A8T2UGA9-F1
#
_cell.length_a   1.000
_cell.length_b   1.000
_cell.length_c   1.000
_cell.angle_alpha   90.00
_cell.angle_beta   90.00
_cell.angle_gamma   90.00
#
_symmetry.space_group_name_H-M   'P 1'
#
loop_
_entity.id
_entity.type
_entity.pdbx_description
1 polymer ?
#
loop_
_entity_poly.entity_id
_entity_poly.type
_entity_poly.pdbx_seq_one_letter_code
_entity_poly.pdbx_strand_id
1 'polypeptide(L)'
;MSTFTMVHHTAPHIPFKDVKNWNSAQAQLGGTVHCDYPRWIEVLCHDISVHIPHHISQKIPSYNLRLANESLRKNWGQYLNEARWNWRLMKTIMTDCHVYDEEKNYVPFDEGQKESKVLGILRRVMPNTP
;
A
#
# COMPACT_ATOMS: atom_id res chain seq x y z
N MET A 1 11.74 1.14 7.72
CA MET A 1 10.71 1.07 6.67
C MET A 1 10.69 2.40 5.94
N SER A 2 10.76 2.44 4.60
CA SER A 2 10.70 3.71 3.85
C SER A 2 9.24 4.16 3.66
N THR A 3 9.02 5.41 3.24
CA THR A 3 7.68 5.90 2.88
C THR A 3 7.03 5.04 1.80
N PHE A 4 7.78 4.60 0.79
CA PHE A 4 7.28 3.68 -0.23
C PHE A 4 6.85 2.34 0.35
N THR A 5 7.68 1.75 1.21
CA THR A 5 7.33 0.47 1.85
C THR A 5 6.08 0.61 2.72
N MET A 6 5.93 1.73 3.43
CA MET A 6 4.71 2.00 4.20
C MET A 6 3.48 2.09 3.28
N VAL A 7 3.56 2.84 2.18
CA VAL A 7 2.43 2.90 1.23
C VAL A 7 2.11 1.53 0.63
N HIS A 8 3.13 0.76 0.24
CA HIS A 8 2.92 -0.54 -0.40
C HIS A 8 2.31 -1.60 0.52
N HIS A 9 2.62 -1.55 1.82
CA HIS A 9 2.28 -2.61 2.78
C HIS A 9 1.23 -2.18 3.81
N THR A 10 0.92 -0.88 3.88
CA THR A 10 0.04 -0.30 4.90
C THR A 10 -1.01 0.59 4.23
N ALA A 11 -1.87 -0.03 3.42
CA ALA A 11 -3.07 0.61 2.89
C ALA A 11 -4.33 -0.05 3.48
N PRO A 12 -5.46 0.68 3.65
CA PRO A 12 -6.63 0.20 4.40
C PRO A 12 -7.22 -1.12 3.90
N HIS A 13 -7.07 -1.39 2.61
CA HIS A 13 -7.66 -2.55 1.93
C HIS A 13 -6.67 -3.71 1.75
N ILE A 14 -5.43 -3.60 2.25
CA ILE A 14 -4.46 -4.69 2.21
C ILE A 14 -4.69 -5.60 3.43
N PRO A 15 -5.19 -6.82 3.24
CA PRO A 15 -5.53 -7.68 4.35
C PRO A 15 -4.29 -8.43 4.86
N PHE A 16 -4.14 -8.53 6.17
CA PHE A 16 -3.35 -9.61 6.74
C PHE A 16 -4.23 -10.85 6.88
N LYS A 17 -3.62 -12.02 6.65
CA LYS A 17 -4.28 -13.31 6.80
C LYS A 17 -3.52 -14.12 7.83
N ASP A 18 -4.23 -14.77 8.73
CA ASP A 18 -3.65 -15.74 9.64
C ASP A 18 -3.14 -16.95 8.86
N VAL A 19 -2.30 -17.76 9.50
CA VAL A 19 -1.62 -18.90 8.87
C VAL A 19 -2.59 -19.89 8.23
N LYS A 20 -3.78 -20.10 8.81
CA LYS A 20 -4.76 -21.08 8.29
C LYS A 20 -5.41 -20.60 7.00
N ASN A 21 -5.60 -19.28 6.85
CA ASN A 21 -6.21 -18.66 5.69
C ASN A 21 -5.19 -18.06 4.71
N TRP A 22 -3.89 -18.28 4.95
CA TRP A 22 -2.82 -17.72 4.14
C TRP A 22 -2.59 -18.53 2.86
N ASN A 23 -2.51 -17.84 1.72
CA ASN A 23 -2.20 -18.42 0.42
C ASN A 23 -1.06 -17.62 -0.23
N SER A 24 -0.01 -18.33 -0.68
CA SER A 24 1.19 -17.68 -1.22
C SER A 24 0.94 -16.88 -2.50
N ALA A 25 0.06 -17.35 -3.39
CA ALA A 25 -0.25 -16.64 -4.63
C ALA A 25 -1.06 -15.37 -4.35
N GLN A 26 -2.08 -15.48 -3.49
CA GLN A 26 -2.88 -14.32 -3.07
C GLN A 26 -2.03 -13.29 -2.32
N ALA A 27 -1.12 -13.74 -1.45
CA ALA A 27 -0.22 -12.86 -0.72
C ALA A 27 0.74 -12.10 -1.64
N GLN A 28 1.27 -12.75 -2.69
CA GLN A 28 2.18 -12.08 -3.63
C GLN A 28 1.45 -11.12 -4.59
N LEU A 29 0.22 -11.45 -4.99
CA LEU A 29 -0.56 -10.63 -5.93
C LEU A 29 -1.29 -9.46 -5.25
N GLY A 30 -1.87 -9.71 -4.08
CA GLY A 30 -2.74 -8.77 -3.37
C GLY A 30 -2.22 -8.33 -2.01
N GLY A 31 -1.11 -8.89 -1.51
CA GLY A 31 -0.53 -8.49 -0.23
C GLY A 31 0.19 -7.14 -0.24
N THR A 32 0.28 -6.48 -1.41
CA THR A 32 0.82 -5.13 -1.56
C THR A 32 0.02 -4.31 -2.55
N VAL A 33 0.15 -2.98 -2.45
CA VAL A 33 -0.43 -2.05 -3.41
C VAL A 33 0.63 -1.51 -4.38
N HIS A 34 0.31 -1.52 -5.67
CA HIS A 34 1.00 -0.71 -6.67
C HIS A 34 0.45 0.72 -6.61
N CYS A 35 1.28 1.70 -6.27
CA CYS A 35 0.84 3.09 -6.14
C CYS A 35 1.48 3.98 -7.21
N ASP A 36 0.70 4.56 -8.10
CA ASP A 36 1.19 5.48 -9.13
C ASP A 36 1.63 6.83 -8.53
N TYR A 37 2.82 7.29 -8.91
CA TYR A 37 3.38 8.60 -8.54
C TYR A 37 3.68 9.45 -9.79
N PRO A 38 3.90 10.77 -9.64
CA PRO A 38 4.48 11.58 -10.71
C PRO A 38 5.73 10.93 -11.33
N ARG A 39 5.79 10.89 -12.67
CA ARG A 39 6.79 10.11 -13.42
C ARG A 39 8.24 10.36 -13.00
N TRP A 40 8.58 11.61 -12.65
CA TRP A 40 9.93 11.97 -12.21
C TRP A 40 10.32 11.30 -10.88
N ILE A 41 9.35 11.09 -9.97
CA ILE A 41 9.57 10.34 -8.71
C ILE A 41 9.84 8.89 -9.05
N GLU A 42 9.03 8.30 -9.93
CA GLU A 42 9.17 6.90 -10.30
C GLU A 42 10.51 6.62 -10.98
N VAL A 43 10.97 7.50 -11.88
CA VAL A 43 12.29 7.38 -12.51
C VAL A 43 13.40 7.49 -11.46
N LEU A 44 13.36 8.49 -10.59
CA LEU A 44 14.35 8.69 -9.52
C LEU A 44 14.42 7.47 -8.57
N CYS A 45 13.26 6.86 -8.31
CA CYS A 45 13.12 5.72 -7.41
C CYS A 45 13.10 4.38 -8.16
N HIS A 46 13.59 4.32 -9.40
CA HIS A 46 13.75 3.09 -10.20
C HIS A 46 12.47 2.24 -10.30
N ASP A 47 11.33 2.90 -10.51
CA ASP A 47 10.01 2.28 -10.63
C ASP A 47 9.64 1.37 -9.43
N ILE A 48 10.18 1.65 -8.23
CA ILE A 48 9.89 0.88 -7.00
C ILE A 48 8.39 0.83 -6.68
N SER A 49 7.63 1.84 -7.12
CA SER A 49 6.17 1.90 -7.01
C SER A 49 5.46 0.74 -7.69
N VAL A 50 6.06 0.16 -8.72
CA VAL A 50 5.59 -1.02 -9.45
C VAL A 50 5.98 -2.29 -8.68
N HIS A 51 5.40 -2.43 -7.49
CA HIS A 51 5.92 -3.32 -6.46
C HIS A 51 5.48 -4.78 -6.63
N ILE A 52 4.28 -5.03 -7.16
CA ILE A 52 3.71 -6.38 -7.25
C ILE A 52 4.61 -7.35 -8.04
N PRO A 53 5.15 -6.99 -9.23
CA PRO A 53 6.07 -7.88 -9.94
C PRO A 53 7.33 -8.24 -9.15
N HIS A 54 7.83 -7.34 -8.28
CA HIS A 54 8.98 -7.61 -7.42
C HIS A 54 8.66 -8.72 -6.39
N HIS A 55 7.44 -8.76 -5.86
CA HIS A 55 7.00 -9.83 -4.96
C HIS A 55 6.88 -11.19 -5.67
N ILE A 56 6.46 -11.18 -6.94
CA ILE A 56 6.36 -12.39 -7.75
C ILE A 56 7.75 -12.91 -8.15
N SER A 57 8.65 -12.01 -8.54
CA SER A 57 10.02 -12.36 -8.91
C SER A 57 10.95 -11.16 -8.78
N GLN A 58 11.81 -11.20 -7.76
CA GLN A 58 12.83 -10.19 -7.51
C GLN A 58 13.91 -10.13 -8.61
N LYS A 59 13.94 -11.11 -9.52
CA LYS A 59 14.86 -11.16 -10.66
C LYS A 59 14.44 -10.26 -11.83
N ILE A 60 13.20 -9.76 -11.83
CA ILE A 60 12.73 -8.83 -12.86
C ILE A 60 13.45 -7.49 -12.67
N PRO A 61 14.20 -7.01 -13.67
CA PRO A 61 14.89 -5.74 -13.55
C PRO A 61 13.88 -4.57 -13.54
N SER A 62 14.24 -3.47 -12.88
CA SER A 62 13.36 -2.30 -12.67
C SER A 62 12.74 -1.76 -13.96
N TYR A 63 13.54 -1.68 -15.04
CA TYR A 63 13.10 -1.20 -16.35
C TYR A 63 12.06 -2.11 -17.05
N ASN A 64 11.85 -3.34 -16.55
CA ASN A 64 10.82 -4.27 -17.04
C ASN A 64 9.62 -4.38 -16.08
N LEU A 65 9.63 -3.71 -14.92
CA LEU A 65 8.54 -3.85 -13.94
C LEU A 65 7.18 -3.44 -14.51
N ARG A 66 7.14 -2.38 -15.35
CA ARG A 66 5.89 -1.92 -15.98
C ARG A 66 5.30 -2.96 -16.93
N LEU A 67 6.13 -3.55 -17.78
CA LEU A 67 5.72 -4.62 -18.69
C LEU A 67 5.22 -5.85 -17.92
N ALA A 68 5.91 -6.20 -16.84
CA ALA A 68 5.49 -7.30 -15.97
C ALA A 68 4.15 -6.98 -15.27
N ASN A 69 3.98 -5.76 -14.76
CA ASN A 69 2.73 -5.34 -14.10
C ASN A 69 1.55 -5.32 -15.07
N GLU A 70 1.76 -4.88 -16.32
CA GLU A 70 0.73 -4.91 -17.35
C GLU A 70 0.29 -6.34 -17.68
N SER A 71 1.24 -7.27 -17.79
CA SER A 71 0.95 -8.69 -17.92
C SER A 71 0.15 -9.22 -16.72
N LEU A 72 0.53 -8.83 -15.50
CA LEU A 72 -0.22 -9.22 -14.29
C LEU A 72 -1.64 -8.65 -14.32
N ARG A 73 -1.81 -7.38 -14.65
CA ARG A 73 -3.11 -6.70 -14.72
C ARG A 73 -4.03 -7.37 -15.73
N LYS A 74 -3.51 -7.75 -16.89
CA LYS A 74 -4.27 -8.43 -17.95
C LYS A 74 -4.79 -9.81 -17.53
N ASN A 75 -4.00 -10.58 -16.77
CA ASN A 75 -4.31 -11.97 -16.44
C ASN A 75 -4.96 -12.15 -15.06
N TRP A 76 -4.63 -11.27 -14.10
CA TRP A 76 -4.99 -11.40 -12.69
C TRP A 76 -5.44 -10.08 -12.06
N GLY A 77 -5.84 -9.07 -12.86
CA GLY A 77 -6.18 -7.73 -12.38
C GLY A 77 -7.17 -7.67 -11.21
N GLN A 78 -8.13 -8.60 -11.14
CA GLN A 78 -9.10 -8.70 -10.03
C GLN A 78 -8.47 -9.02 -8.66
N TYR A 79 -7.22 -9.50 -8.63
CA TYR A 79 -6.48 -9.85 -7.42
C TYR A 79 -5.40 -8.83 -7.07
N LEU A 80 -5.18 -7.82 -7.94
CA LEU A 80 -4.17 -6.80 -7.72
C LEU A 80 -4.77 -5.62 -6.95
N ASN A 81 -3.96 -5.02 -6.09
CA ASN A 81 -4.31 -3.76 -5.44
C ASN A 81 -3.55 -2.62 -6.10
N GLU A 82 -4.27 -1.67 -6.65
CA GLU A 82 -3.71 -0.50 -7.33
C GLU A 82 -4.28 0.78 -6.74
N ALA A 83 -3.42 1.78 -6.59
CA ALA A 83 -3.77 3.08 -6.07
C ALA A 83 -3.02 4.17 -6.85
N ARG A 84 -3.50 5.40 -6.73
CA ARG A 84 -2.77 6.58 -7.17
C ARG A 84 -2.45 7.43 -5.96
N TRP A 85 -1.20 7.90 -5.86
CA TRP A 85 -0.80 8.75 -4.76
C TRP A 85 -1.66 10.02 -4.71
N ASN A 86 -2.13 10.33 -3.50
CA ASN A 86 -2.81 11.56 -3.19
C ASN A 86 -2.77 11.88 -1.69
N TRP A 87 -3.15 13.11 -1.33
CA TRP A 87 -3.12 13.56 0.05
C TRP A 87 -4.12 12.83 0.95
N ARG A 88 -5.29 12.47 0.42
CA ARG A 88 -6.27 11.65 1.15
C ARG A 88 -5.69 10.29 1.54
N LEU A 89 -5.05 9.58 0.60
CA LEU A 89 -4.39 8.31 0.85
C LEU A 89 -3.31 8.48 1.93
N MET A 90 -2.44 9.49 1.78
CA MET A 90 -1.37 9.74 2.75
C MET A 90 -1.93 10.03 4.15
N LYS A 91 -3.00 10.84 4.24
CA LYS A 91 -3.68 11.12 5.49
C LYS A 91 -4.18 9.84 6.15
N THR A 92 -4.93 9.01 5.42
CA THR A 92 -5.44 7.74 5.94
C THR A 92 -4.33 6.83 6.46
N ILE A 93 -3.24 6.68 5.70
CA ILE A 93 -2.09 5.86 6.14
C ILE A 93 -1.50 6.42 7.44
N MET A 94 -1.34 7.73 7.54
CA MET A 94 -0.72 8.40 8.70
C MET A 94 -1.65 8.58 9.90
N THR A 95 -2.97 8.45 9.74
CA THR A 95 -3.93 8.68 10.84
C THR A 95 -4.66 7.42 11.28
N ASP A 96 -4.84 6.45 10.39
CA ASP A 96 -5.74 5.31 10.61
C ASP A 96 -5.02 3.96 10.49
N CYS A 97 -3.94 3.84 9.71
CA CYS A 97 -3.32 2.54 9.45
C CYS A 97 -2.15 2.19 10.38
N HIS A 98 -2.39 2.07 11.70
CA HIS A 98 -1.32 1.90 12.69
C HIS A 98 -1.21 0.49 13.29
N VAL A 99 -2.34 -0.09 13.69
CA VAL A 99 -2.40 -1.38 14.40
C VAL A 99 -3.28 -2.33 13.61
N TYR A 100 -2.89 -3.59 13.54
CA TYR A 100 -3.72 -4.62 12.90
C TYR A 100 -4.99 -4.89 13.72
N ASP A 101 -6.11 -5.01 13.02
CA ASP A 101 -7.40 -5.43 13.55
C ASP A 101 -8.02 -6.48 12.63
N GLU A 102 -8.61 -7.54 13.20
CA GLU A 102 -9.11 -8.68 12.41
C GLU A 102 -10.33 -8.31 11.54
N GLU A 103 -11.18 -7.39 12.00
CA GLU A 103 -12.39 -6.99 11.28
C GLU A 103 -12.12 -5.82 10.33
N LYS A 104 -11.29 -4.86 10.73
CA LYS A 104 -11.04 -3.61 10.02
C LYS A 104 -9.73 -3.58 9.25
N ASN A 105 -8.92 -4.63 9.30
CA ASN A 105 -7.51 -4.73 8.88
C ASN A 105 -6.57 -3.80 9.65
N TYR A 106 -6.86 -2.50 9.66
CA TYR A 106 -6.05 -1.52 10.37
C TYR A 106 -6.91 -0.51 11.13
N VAL A 107 -6.43 -0.16 12.31
CA VAL A 107 -7.05 0.81 13.22
C VAL A 107 -6.04 1.82 13.74
N PRO A 108 -6.48 3.04 14.10
CA PRO A 108 -5.59 4.04 14.65
C PRO A 108 -5.11 3.63 16.04
N PHE A 109 -3.90 4.04 16.41
CA PHE A 109 -3.33 3.71 17.72
C PHE A 109 -4.14 4.26 18.91
N ASP A 110 -4.90 5.34 18.70
CA ASP A 110 -5.80 5.91 19.70
C ASP A 110 -7.24 5.40 19.62
N GLU A 111 -7.51 4.32 18.86
CA GLU A 111 -8.85 3.71 18.82
C GLU A 111 -9.26 3.20 20.21
N GLY A 112 -10.48 3.57 20.63
CA GLY A 112 -11.00 3.21 21.96
C GLY A 112 -10.30 3.89 23.13
N GLN A 113 -9.38 4.83 22.87
CA GLN A 113 -8.63 5.58 23.88
C GLN A 113 -8.85 7.09 23.73
N LYS A 114 -8.22 7.88 24.60
CA LYS A 114 -8.20 9.34 24.46
C LYS A 114 -7.42 9.72 23.21
N GLU A 115 -7.98 10.63 22.41
CA GLU A 115 -7.34 11.11 21.18
C GLU A 115 -5.89 11.55 21.42
N SER A 116 -4.99 11.05 20.56
CA SER A 116 -3.59 11.44 20.55
C SER A 116 -3.46 12.87 20.06
N LYS A 117 -2.70 13.71 20.78
CA LYS A 117 -2.38 15.08 20.36
C LYS A 117 -1.74 15.11 18.98
N VAL A 118 -0.89 14.13 18.67
CA VAL A 118 -0.18 14.05 17.38
C VAL A 118 -1.16 13.70 16.26
N LEU A 119 -1.96 12.65 16.44
CA LEU A 119 -2.93 12.22 15.43
C LEU A 119 -4.02 13.27 15.22
N GLY A 120 -4.50 13.91 16.28
CA GLY A 120 -5.46 15.02 16.18
C GLY A 120 -4.93 16.19 15.35
N ILE A 121 -3.64 16.53 15.46
CA ILE A 121 -3.01 17.54 14.60
C ILE A 121 -2.99 17.06 13.14
N LEU A 122 -2.50 15.84 12.88
CA LEU A 122 -2.44 15.31 11.51
C LEU A 122 -3.82 15.25 10.85
N ARG A 123 -4.83 14.77 11.57
CA ARG A 123 -6.24 14.73 11.12
C ARG A 123 -6.78 16.12 10.78
N ARG A 124 -6.35 17.17 11.48
CA ARG A 124 -6.79 18.55 11.24
C ARG A 124 -6.06 19.21 10.07
N VAL A 125 -4.75 19.01 9.96
CA VAL A 125 -3.90 19.80 9.04
C VAL A 125 -3.74 19.13 7.68
N MET A 126 -3.80 17.80 7.61
CA MET A 126 -3.62 17.10 6.34
C MET A 126 -4.86 17.22 5.42
N PRO A 127 -4.67 17.42 4.11
CA PRO A 127 -5.77 17.59 3.17
C PRO A 127 -6.62 16.32 3.02
N ASN A 128 -7.93 16.51 2.79
CA ASN A 128 -8.85 15.43 2.40
C ASN A 128 -9.00 15.30 0.87
N THR A 129 -8.27 16.13 0.11
CA THR A 129 -8.36 16.13 -1.35
C THR A 129 -7.61 14.93 -1.94
N PRO A 130 -8.09 14.38 -3.08
CA PRO A 130 -7.28 13.53 -3.94
C PRO A 130 -6.08 14.29 -4.53
#